data_AF-A0A016ARG8-F1
#
_entry.id   AF-A0A016ARG8-F1
#
_cell.length_a   1.000
_cell.length_b   1.000
_cell.length_c   1.000
_cell.angle_alpha   90.00
_cell.angle_beta   90.00
_cell.angle_gamma   90.00
#
_symmetry.space_group_name_H-M   'P 1'
#
loop_
_entity.id
_entity.type
_entity.pdbx_description
1 polymer ?
#
loop_
_entity_poly.entity_id
_entity_poly.type
_entity_poly.pdbx_seq_one_letter_code
_entity_poly.pdbx_strand_id
1 'polypeptide(L)' 'MRTRQLIDTDMPMCMNDTENLTAVQTAMLRVVANGEYRFNSIPVVRKYELGSA' A
#
# COMPACT_ATOMS: atom_id res chain seq x y z
N MET A 1 17.97 -22.64 -29.32
CA MET A 1 18.01 -21.17 -29.46
C MET A 1 17.46 -20.57 -28.17
N ARG A 2 18.20 -19.67 -27.51
CA ARG A 2 17.77 -19.04 -26.26
C ARG A 2 17.01 -17.76 -26.62
N THR A 3 15.70 -17.75 -26.41
CA THR A 3 14.86 -16.56 -26.59
C THR A 3 15.36 -15.47 -25.64
N ARG A 4 15.81 -14.35 -26.20
CA ARG A 4 16.07 -13.13 -25.42
C ARG A 4 14.71 -12.59 -25.00
N GLN A 5 14.38 -12.68 -23.71
CA GLN A 5 13.26 -11.93 -23.15
C GLN A 5 13.60 -10.44 -23.30
N LEU A 6 12.85 -9.75 -24.14
CA LEU A 6 12.85 -8.29 -24.20
C LEU A 6 12.12 -7.79 -22.96
N ILE A 7 12.77 -6.92 -22.20
CA ILE A 7 12.14 -6.22 -21.08
C ILE A 7 11.35 -5.07 -21.69
N ASP A 8 10.03 -5.12 -21.51
CA ASP A 8 9.15 -4.00 -21.81
C ASP A 8 9.33 -2.93 -20.72
N THR A 9 10.00 -1.83 -21.08
CA THR A 9 10.25 -0.70 -20.17
C THR A 9 9.11 0.33 -20.17
N ASP A 10 8.15 0.19 -21.09
CA ASP A 10 6.97 1.04 -21.15
C ASP A 10 5.89 0.55 -20.16
N MET A 11 5.98 -0.73 -19.76
CA MET A 11 5.14 -1.26 -18.69
C MET A 11 5.53 -0.64 -17.33
N PRO A 12 4.57 -0.02 -16.60
CA PRO A 12 4.87 0.55 -15.30
C PRO A 12 5.18 -0.55 -14.30
N MET A 13 6.26 -0.39 -13.54
CA MET A 13 6.68 -1.32 -12.50
C MET A 13 5.66 -1.46 -11.36
N CYS A 14 4.82 -0.44 -11.16
CA CYS A 14 3.73 -0.43 -10.18
C CYS A 14 2.50 0.19 -10.82
N MET A 15 1.34 -0.45 -10.66
CA MET A 15 0.05 0.09 -11.08
C MET A 15 -0.71 0.62 -9.85
N ASN A 16 -1.44 1.73 -10.02
CA ASN A 16 -2.32 2.25 -8.97
C ASN A 16 -3.57 1.37 -8.88
N ASP A 17 -3.74 0.68 -7.75
CA ASP A 17 -4.86 -0.22 -7.47
C ASP A 17 -5.74 0.29 -6.31
N THR A 18 -5.63 1.58 -5.96
CA THR A 18 -6.32 2.18 -4.79
C THR A 18 -7.83 1.93 -4.77
N GLU A 19 -8.47 1.85 -5.95
CA GLU A 19 -9.92 1.59 -6.07
C GLU A 19 -10.34 0.19 -5.58
N ASN A 20 -9.42 -0.77 -5.56
CA ASN A 20 -9.67 -2.13 -5.11
C ASN A 20 -9.36 -2.33 -3.62
N LEU A 21 -8.90 -1.28 -2.93
CA LEU A 21 -8.56 -1.34 -1.52
C LEU A 21 -9.77 -1.01 -0.65
N THR A 22 -9.92 -1.77 0.43
CA THR A 22 -10.85 -1.40 1.50
C THR A 22 -10.41 -0.11 2.19
N ALA A 23 -11.36 0.57 2.86
CA ALA A 23 -11.06 1.76 3.66
C ALA A 23 -9.96 1.48 4.71
N VAL A 24 -10.00 0.30 5.34
CA VAL A 24 -9.01 -0.13 6.33
C VAL A 24 -7.63 -0.34 5.69
N GLN A 25 -7.54 -1.00 4.53
CA GLN A 25 -6.26 -1.16 3.81
C GLN A 25 -5.68 0.19 3.40
N THR A 26 -6.52 1.11 2.94
CA THR A 26 -6.12 2.48 2.59
C THR A 26 -5.63 3.26 3.81
N ALA A 27 -6.24 3.06 4.98
CA ALA A 27 -5.76 3.64 6.24
C ALA A 27 -4.40 3.04 6.66
N MET A 28 -4.20 1.73 6.53
CA MET A 28 -2.93 1.08 6.81
C MET A 28 -1.79 1.59 5.91
N LEU A 29 -2.04 1.80 4.61
CA LEU A 29 -1.05 2.39 3.71
C LEU A 29 -0.66 3.81 4.12
N ARG A 30 -1.63 4.62 4.58
CA ARG A 30 -1.36 5.96 5.14
C ARG A 30 -0.49 5.89 6.41
N VAL A 31 -0.67 4.89 7.26
CA VAL A 31 0.17 4.67 8.45
C VAL A 31 1.62 4.39 8.03
N VAL A 32 1.84 3.46 7.09
CA VAL A 32 3.18 3.14 6.54
C VAL A 32 3.81 4.38 5.90
N ALA A 33 3.08 5.09 5.04
CA ALA A 33 3.60 6.24 4.30
C ALA A 33 4.04 7.40 5.21
N ASN A 34 3.43 7.52 6.39
CA ASN A 34 3.81 8.51 7.40
C ASN A 34 4.92 8.02 8.37
N GLY A 35 5.53 6.86 8.10
CA GLY A 35 6.67 6.34 8.86
C GLY A 35 6.31 5.72 10.21
N GLU A 36 5.02 5.45 10.47
CA GLU A 36 4.57 4.84 11.70
C GLU A 36 4.88 3.33 11.66
N TYR A 37 5.48 2.80 12.72
CA TYR A 37 5.91 1.38 12.80
C TYR A 37 5.13 0.58 13.85
N ARG A 38 4.33 1.23 14.72
CA ARG A 38 3.51 0.58 15.75
C ARG A 38 2.01 0.79 15.49
N PHE A 39 1.48 -0.02 14.59
CA PHE A 39 0.09 0.03 14.11
C PHE A 39 -0.93 -0.17 15.22
N ASN A 40 -0.59 -0.96 16.24
CA ASN A 40 -1.45 -1.25 17.38
C ASN A 40 -1.32 -0.23 18.53
N SER A 41 -0.46 0.79 18.40
CA SER A 41 -0.35 1.81 19.42
C SER A 41 -1.62 2.67 19.42
N ILE A 42 -2.16 2.96 20.60
CA ILE A 42 -3.37 3.78 20.77
C ILE A 42 -3.28 5.12 20.00
N PRO A 43 -2.14 5.84 19.98
CA PRO A 43 -2.02 7.06 19.18
C PRO A 43 -2.21 6.82 17.68
N VAL A 44 -1.61 5.77 17.12
CA VAL A 44 -1.71 5.44 15.68
C VAL A 44 -3.12 4.96 15.35
N VAL A 45 -3.69 4.06 16.15
CA VAL A 45 -5.05 3.56 15.97
C VAL A 45 -6.07 4.71 15.94
N ARG A 46 -5.97 5.69 16.86
CA ARG A 46 -6.86 6.86 16.84
C ARG A 46 -6.59 7.80 15.68
N LYS A 47 -5.33 8.09 15.38
CA LYS A 47 -4.96 9.06 14.33
C LYS A 47 -5.40 8.61 12.93
N TYR A 48 -5.41 7.30 12.67
CA TYR A 48 -5.76 6.74 11.36
C TYR A 48 -7.04 5.90 11.37
N GLU A 49 -7.80 5.93 12.47
CA GLU A 49 -9.07 5.20 12.64
C GLU A 49 -8.99 3.70 12.30
N LEU A 50 -7.87 3.07 12.67
CA LEU A 50 -7.62 1.67 12.33
C LEU A 50 -8.59 0.75 13.07
N GLY A 51 -9.36 -0.04 12.31
CA GLY A 51 -10.33 -0.99 12.86
C GLY A 51 -11.73 -0.42 13.09
N SER A 52 -11.95 0.86 12.75
CA SER A 52 -13.31 1.37 12.52
C SER A 52 -13.78 0.85 11.16
N ALA A 53 -14.76 -0.05 11.17
CA ALA A 53 -15.40 -0.61 9.97
C ALA A 53 -16.63 0.21 9.59
#